data_AF-A0A2H3SQX3-F1
#
_entry.id   AF-A0A2H3SQX3-F1
#
_cell.length_a   1.000
_cell.length_b   1.000
_cell.length_c   1.000
_cell.angle_alpha   90.00
_cell.angle_beta   90.00
_cell.angle_gamma   90.00
#
_symmetry.space_group_name_H-M   'P 1'
#
loop_
_entity.id
_entity.type
_entity.pdbx_description
1 polymer ?
#
loop_
_entity_poly.entity_id
_entity_poly.type
_entity_poly.pdbx_seq_one_letter_code
_entity_poly.pdbx_strand_id
1 'polypeptide(L)'
;MDQASEKPVLFFDIDNCLYSRNDKVLEHMSRNIDDYFKKHLGLSPDDAERLHKDYSQQYGQAIEGLVRHHQIDALEYNAKVDDAVPLDDLIKPNAQLRQFLEDIDTSKSRAVVGRG
;
A
#
# COMPACT_ATOMS: atom_id res chain seq x y z
N MET A 1 25.44 33.89 6.81
CA MET A 1 24.95 32.78 5.97
C MET A 1 23.89 32.09 6.80
N ASP A 2 22.64 32.30 6.44
CA ASP A 2 21.48 31.95 7.25
C ASP A 2 21.36 30.41 7.30
N GLN A 3 21.69 29.79 8.44
CA GLN A 3 21.32 28.41 8.66
C GLN A 3 19.85 28.39 9.05
N ALA A 4 18.96 28.41 8.06
CA ALA A 4 17.58 28.03 8.29
C ALA A 4 17.60 26.59 8.82
N SER A 5 17.28 26.41 10.10
CA SER A 5 17.15 25.08 10.70
C SER A 5 16.17 24.27 9.87
N GLU A 6 16.56 23.07 9.46
CA GLU A 6 15.72 22.20 8.64
C GLU A 6 14.39 21.94 9.35
N LYS A 7 13.27 22.19 8.66
CA LYS A 7 11.93 21.98 9.25
C LYS A 7 11.74 20.49 9.56
N PRO A 8 11.18 20.12 10.73
CA PRO A 8 10.81 18.74 10.99
C PRO A 8 9.85 18.20 9.93
N VAL A 9 10.01 16.91 9.61
CA VAL A 9 9.18 16.20 8.65
C VAL A 9 8.25 15.23 9.38
N LEU A 10 6.96 15.35 9.12
CA LEU A 10 5.93 14.41 9.54
C LEU A 10 5.71 13.39 8.41
N PHE A 11 6.00 12.12 8.68
CA PHE A 11 5.75 11.02 7.76
C PHE A 11 4.43 10.36 8.10
N PHE A 12 3.55 10.23 7.11
CA PHE A 12 2.28 9.52 7.21
C PHE A 12 2.35 8.27 6.34
N ASP A 13 2.10 7.12 6.97
CA ASP A 13 1.71 5.93 6.22
C ASP A 13 0.34 6.14 5.60
N ILE A 14 -0.02 5.34 4.60
CA ILE A 14 -1.28 5.45 3.87
C ILE A 14 -2.22 4.33 4.33
N ASP A 15 -1.79 3.09 4.12
CA ASP A 15 -2.68 1.93 4.24
C ASP A 15 -2.98 1.59 5.69
N ASN A 16 -4.26 1.46 6.03
CA ASN A 16 -4.73 1.33 7.43
C ASN A 16 -4.26 2.47 8.37
N CYS A 17 -3.77 3.58 7.82
CA CYS A 17 -3.35 4.76 8.58
C CYS A 17 -4.27 5.95 8.27
N LEU A 18 -4.36 6.36 7.00
CA LEU A 18 -5.22 7.46 6.55
C LEU A 18 -6.65 7.01 6.21
N TYR A 19 -6.90 5.70 6.26
CA TYR A 19 -8.23 5.11 6.23
C TYR A 19 -8.26 3.93 7.21
N SER A 20 -9.45 3.49 7.60
CA SER A 20 -9.61 2.47 8.63
C SER A 20 -9.31 1.08 8.08
N ARG A 21 -8.73 0.20 8.91
CA ARG A 21 -8.67 -1.23 8.59
C ARG A 21 -10.05 -1.84 8.29
N ASN A 22 -11.09 -1.29 8.91
CA ASN A 22 -12.47 -1.74 8.70
C ASN A 22 -13.00 -1.45 7.28
N ASP A 23 -12.30 -0.63 6.50
CA ASP A 23 -12.63 -0.35 5.10
C ASP A 23 -12.19 -1.50 4.18
N LYS A 24 -11.51 -2.53 4.71
CA LYS A 24 -11.18 -3.82 4.07
C LYS A 24 -10.37 -3.71 2.77
N VAL A 25 -9.74 -2.57 2.51
CA VAL A 25 -8.88 -2.34 1.34
C VAL A 25 -7.79 -3.40 1.25
N LEU A 26 -7.05 -3.65 2.35
CA LEU A 26 -5.99 -4.67 2.34
C LEU A 26 -6.53 -6.10 2.22
N GLU A 27 -7.75 -6.38 2.67
CA GLU A 27 -8.39 -7.70 2.47
C GLU A 27 -8.77 -7.92 0.99
N HIS A 28 -9.25 -6.86 0.32
CA HIS A 28 -9.47 -6.88 -1.13
C HIS A 28 -8.16 -7.08 -1.88
N MET A 29 -7.13 -6.30 -1.56
CA MET A 29 -5.82 -6.42 -2.20
C MET A 29 -5.22 -7.81 -1.98
N SER A 30 -5.25 -8.37 -0.75
CA SER A 30 -4.73 -9.72 -0.47
C SER A 30 -5.39 -10.78 -1.35
N ARG A 31 -6.71 -10.71 -1.53
CA ARG A 31 -7.43 -11.65 -2.42
C ARG A 31 -6.98 -11.51 -3.87
N ASN A 32 -6.83 -10.27 -4.35
CA ASN A 32 -6.33 -10.02 -5.70
C ASN A 32 -4.91 -10.58 -5.90
N ILE A 33 -4.03 -10.45 -4.89
CA ILE A 33 -2.68 -11.04 -4.90
C ILE A 33 -2.77 -12.56 -5.01
N ASP A 34 -3.53 -13.22 -4.14
CA ASP A 34 -3.63 -14.68 -4.14
C ASP A 34 -4.21 -15.20 -5.46
N ASP A 35 -5.21 -14.51 -6.02
CA ASP A 35 -5.79 -14.87 -7.32
C ASP A 35 -4.82 -14.63 -8.48
N TYR A 36 -3.99 -13.58 -8.40
CA TYR A 36 -2.92 -13.35 -9.35
C TYR A 36 -1.90 -14.50 -9.33
N PHE A 37 -1.47 -14.93 -8.14
CA PHE A 37 -0.54 -16.04 -7.96
C PHE A 37 -1.11 -17.35 -8.51
N LYS A 38 -2.36 -17.70 -8.16
CA LYS A 38 -3.03 -18.90 -8.69
C LYS A 38 -3.06 -18.91 -10.21
N LYS A 39 -3.46 -17.79 -10.83
CA LYS A 39 -3.66 -17.70 -12.28
C LYS A 39 -2.34 -17.72 -13.06
N HIS A 40 -1.35 -16.95 -12.63
CA HIS A 40 -0.11 -16.76 -13.39
C HIS A 40 0.96 -17.81 -13.09
N LEU A 41 0.92 -18.41 -11.90
CA LEU A 41 1.90 -19.42 -11.48
C LEU A 41 1.31 -20.84 -11.44
N GLY A 42 0.01 -21.00 -11.68
CA GLY A 42 -0.67 -22.31 -11.66
C GLY A 42 -0.69 -22.97 -10.27
N LEU A 43 -0.61 -22.16 -9.20
CA LEU A 43 -0.52 -22.63 -7.83
C LEU A 43 -1.89 -23.04 -7.27
N SER A 44 -1.87 -24.00 -6.34
CA SER A 44 -3.03 -24.27 -5.49
C SER A 44 -3.32 -23.07 -4.59
N PRO A 45 -4.55 -22.92 -4.05
CA PRO A 45 -4.86 -21.84 -3.12
C PRO A 45 -3.89 -21.76 -1.93
N ASP A 46 -3.57 -22.89 -1.32
CA ASP A 46 -2.68 -22.96 -0.15
C ASP A 46 -1.23 -22.59 -0.52
N ASP A 47 -0.77 -22.99 -1.71
CA ASP A 47 0.57 -22.64 -2.19
C ASP A 47 0.67 -21.16 -2.57
N ALA A 48 -0.39 -20.57 -3.14
CA ALA A 48 -0.46 -19.16 -3.46
C ALA A 48 -0.42 -18.30 -2.20
N GLU A 49 -1.23 -18.63 -1.19
CA GLU A 49 -1.24 -17.92 0.10
C GLU A 49 0.12 -18.04 0.81
N ARG A 50 0.71 -19.24 0.81
CA ARG A 50 2.04 -19.46 1.41
C ARG A 50 3.10 -18.61 0.69
N LEU A 51 3.14 -18.65 -0.64
CA LEU A 51 4.15 -17.91 -1.40
C LEU A 51 3.97 -16.39 -1.28
N HIS A 52 2.74 -15.90 -1.26
CA HIS A 52 2.43 -14.51 -0.97
C HIS A 52 3.01 -14.12 0.40
N LYS A 53 2.71 -14.87 1.46
CA LYS A 53 3.22 -14.60 2.80
C LYS A 53 4.75 -14.63 2.84
N ASP A 54 5.38 -15.64 2.25
CA ASP A 54 6.82 -15.80 2.24
C ASP A 54 7.51 -14.61 1.55
N TYR A 55 7.02 -14.20 0.37
CA TYR A 55 7.57 -13.05 -0.34
C TYR A 55 7.33 -11.72 0.38
N SER A 56 6.16 -11.53 0.97
CA SER A 56 5.89 -10.35 1.79
C SER A 56 6.82 -10.27 3.01
N GLN A 57 7.11 -11.40 3.66
CA GLN A 57 8.04 -11.44 4.79
C GLN A 57 9.50 -11.22 4.36
N GLN A 58 9.92 -11.83 3.25
CA GLN A 58 11.30 -11.81 2.81
C GLN A 58 11.69 -10.48 2.15
N TYR A 59 10.76 -9.86 1.43
CA TYR A 59 11.03 -8.70 0.57
C TYR A 59 10.25 -7.44 0.94
N GLY A 60 9.38 -7.50 1.95
CA GLY A 60 8.50 -6.40 2.36
C GLY A 60 7.22 -6.30 1.52
N GLN A 61 7.26 -6.69 0.23
CA GLN A 61 6.09 -6.80 -0.63
C GLN A 61 6.18 -8.04 -1.53
N ALA A 62 5.07 -8.75 -1.69
CA ALA A 62 5.01 -9.97 -2.51
C ALA A 62 5.47 -9.75 -3.96
N ILE A 63 5.21 -8.57 -4.53
CA ILE A 63 5.59 -8.23 -5.91
C ILE A 63 7.10 -8.27 -6.14
N GLU A 64 7.90 -7.95 -5.12
CA GLU A 64 9.36 -7.99 -5.27
C GLU A 64 9.85 -9.42 -5.52
N GLY A 65 9.24 -10.41 -4.85
CA GLY A 65 9.52 -11.82 -5.12
C GLY A 65 9.02 -12.26 -6.50
N LEU A 66 7.85 -11.79 -6.93
CA LEU A 66 7.31 -12.08 -8.26
C LEU A 66 8.19 -11.54 -9.39
N VAL A 67 8.64 -10.29 -9.30
CA VAL A 67 9.52 -9.67 -10.30
C VAL A 67 10.85 -10.42 -10.37
N ARG A 68 11.46 -10.72 -9.22
CA ARG A 68 12.79 -11.36 -9.14
C ARG A 68 12.79 -12.81 -9.64
N HIS A 69 11.80 -13.60 -9.25
CA HIS A 69 11.85 -15.06 -9.43
C HIS A 69 10.93 -15.58 -10.52
N HIS A 70 9.90 -14.80 -10.89
CA HIS A 70 8.86 -15.25 -11.83
C HIS A 70 8.74 -14.34 -13.07
N GLN A 71 9.61 -13.33 -13.20
CA GLN A 71 9.63 -12.39 -14.35
C GLN A 71 8.28 -11.72 -14.61
N ILE A 72 7.51 -11.49 -13.55
CA ILE A 72 6.24 -10.78 -13.62
C ILE A 72 6.51 -9.30 -13.89
N ASP A 73 5.72 -8.72 -14.81
CA ASP A 73 5.72 -7.28 -15.05
C ASP A 73 5.02 -6.55 -13.90
N ALA A 74 5.72 -5.62 -13.28
CA ALA A 74 5.23 -4.92 -12.08
C ALA A 74 4.01 -4.03 -12.38
N LEU A 75 3.92 -3.46 -13.60
CA LEU A 75 2.80 -2.59 -13.97
C LEU A 75 1.54 -3.40 -14.25
N GLU A 76 1.68 -4.55 -14.92
CA GLU A 76 0.58 -5.47 -15.15
C GLU A 76 0.05 -6.02 -13.81
N TYR A 77 0.94 -6.43 -12.91
CA TYR A 77 0.56 -6.84 -11.56
C TYR A 77 -0.20 -5.72 -10.83
N ASN A 78 0.32 -4.48 -10.83
CA ASN A 78 -0.35 -3.35 -10.19
C ASN A 78 -1.77 -3.15 -10.71
N ALA A 79 -1.95 -3.22 -12.04
CA ALA A 79 -3.23 -3.08 -12.70
C ALA A 79 -4.25 -4.17 -12.31
N LYS A 80 -3.78 -5.36 -11.89
CA LYS A 80 -4.63 -6.48 -11.46
C LYS A 80 -4.83 -6.55 -9.95
N VAL A 81 -3.99 -5.88 -9.18
CA VAL A 81 -3.96 -6.00 -7.72
C VAL A 81 -4.44 -4.73 -7.06
N ASP A 82 -3.69 -3.64 -7.19
CA ASP A 82 -3.93 -2.39 -6.46
C ASP A 82 -4.96 -1.53 -7.20
N ASP A 83 -4.75 -1.25 -8.50
CA ASP A 83 -5.70 -0.46 -9.32
C ASP A 83 -7.06 -1.15 -9.47
N ALA A 84 -7.12 -2.47 -9.24
CA ALA A 84 -8.34 -3.26 -9.31
C ALA A 84 -9.19 -3.19 -8.02
N VAL A 85 -8.68 -2.57 -6.95
CA VAL A 85 -9.45 -2.38 -5.71
C VAL A 85 -10.55 -1.33 -5.96
N PRO A 86 -11.82 -1.62 -5.60
CA PRO A 86 -12.92 -0.66 -5.79
C PRO A 86 -12.88 0.42 -4.69
N LEU A 87 -11.87 1.29 -4.73
CA LEU A 87 -11.62 2.29 -3.69
C LEU A 87 -12.79 3.25 -3.49
N ASP A 88 -13.49 3.63 -4.56
CA ASP A 88 -14.67 4.50 -4.50
C ASP A 88 -15.81 3.93 -3.64
N ASP A 89 -15.91 2.59 -3.56
CA ASP A 89 -16.89 1.91 -2.74
C ASP A 89 -16.44 1.75 -1.28
N LEU A 90 -15.13 1.55 -1.07
CA LEU A 90 -14.54 1.21 0.22
C LEU A 90 -14.15 2.44 1.06
N ILE A 91 -13.52 3.44 0.46
CA ILE A 91 -13.01 4.63 1.15
C ILE A 91 -13.98 5.78 0.90
N LYS A 92 -14.46 6.40 1.98
CA LYS A 92 -15.35 7.58 1.92
C LYS A 92 -14.62 8.82 2.43
N PRO A 93 -15.00 10.02 1.95
CA PRO A 93 -14.45 11.26 2.46
C PRO A 93 -14.57 11.37 3.99
N ASN A 94 -13.46 11.65 4.66
CA ASN A 94 -13.39 11.82 6.10
C ASN A 94 -13.09 13.29 6.44
N ALA A 95 -14.13 14.04 6.84
CA ALA A 95 -14.02 15.46 7.15
C ALA A 95 -13.10 15.74 8.35
N GLN A 96 -13.07 14.85 9.35
CA GLN A 96 -12.23 15.01 10.52
C GLN A 96 -10.75 14.81 10.18
N LEU A 97 -10.43 13.79 9.39
CA LEU A 97 -9.06 13.57 8.91
C LEU A 97 -8.60 14.74 8.04
N ARG A 98 -9.48 15.24 7.16
CA ARG A 98 -9.19 16.41 6.33
C ARG A 98 -8.83 17.61 7.19
N GLN A 99 -9.66 17.94 8.17
CA GLN A 99 -9.41 19.07 9.07
C GLN A 99 -8.08 18.89 9.82
N PHE A 100 -7.82 17.69 10.34
CA PHE A 100 -6.55 17.39 11.02
C PHE A 100 -5.32 17.64 10.12
N LEU A 101 -5.37 17.24 8.85
CA LEU A 101 -4.29 17.49 7.90
C LEU A 101 -4.16 18.98 7.54
N GLU A 102 -5.28 19.69 7.43
CA GLU A 102 -5.32 21.14 7.17
C GLU A 102 -4.80 21.97 8.36
N ASP A 103 -4.95 21.45 9.59
CA ASP A 103 -4.46 22.09 10.82
C ASP A 103 -2.92 21.98 10.99
N ILE A 104 -2.22 21.21 10.15
CA ILE A 104 -0.77 21.09 10.21
C ILE A 104 -0.11 22.42 9.80
N ASP A 105 0.67 22.99 10.71
CA ASP A 105 1.42 24.23 10.46
C ASP A 105 2.61 23.98 9.52
N THR A 106 2.38 24.22 8.23
CA THR A 106 3.38 24.08 7.15
C THR A 106 4.47 25.17 7.20
N SER A 107 4.27 26.23 7.98
CA SER A 107 5.34 27.21 8.25
C SER A 107 6.41 26.60 9.17
N LYS A 108 6.04 25.65 10.04
CA LYS A 108 6.92 24.99 11.00
C LYS A 108 7.35 23.58 10.62
N SER A 109 6.58 22.89 9.78
CA SER A 109 6.82 21.48 9.45
C SER A 109 6.57 21.19 7.96
N ARG A 110 7.00 20.02 7.50
CA ARG A 110 6.62 19.45 6.20
C ARG A 110 5.88 18.14 6.44
N ALA A 111 4.82 17.87 5.68
CA ALA A 111 4.15 16.58 5.68
C ALA A 111 4.50 15.82 4.40
N VAL A 112 4.81 14.53 4.54
CA VAL A 112 5.11 13.62 3.44
C VAL A 112 4.33 12.33 3.66
N VAL A 113 3.72 11.82 2.59
CA VAL A 113 3.12 10.48 2.58
C VAL A 113 4.13 9.48 2.01
N GLY A 114 4.16 8.29 2.57
CA GLY A 114 4.97 7.18 2.07
C GLY A 114 4.55 5.89 2.74
N ARG A 115 4.63 4.77 2.04
CA ARG A 115 4.43 3.45 2.69
C ARG A 115 5.65 3.11 3.53
N GLY A 116 5.39 2.66 4.77
CA GLY A 116 6.40 2.16 5.71
C GLY A 116 6.92 0.78 5.37
#